data_AF-V4SU71-F1
#
_entry.id   AF-V4SU71-F1
#
_cell.length_a   1.000
_cell.length_b   1.000
_cell.length_c   1.000
_cell.angle_alpha   90.00
_cell.angle_beta   90.00
_cell.angle_gamma   90.00
#
_symmetry.space_group_name_H-M   'P 1'
#
loop_
_entity.id
_entity.type
_entity.pdbx_description
1 polymer ?
#
loop_
_entity_poly.entity_id
_entity_poly.type
_entity_poly.pdbx_seq_one_letter_code
_entity_poly.pdbx_strand_id
1 'polypeptide(L)'
;MKSSSLAATTTALLSFSFTLLALATIPVIANSESQIENNAIPNCNAYIATKGSSEKPVTDINGNAVKTSMDYYVIPANAKGDVGRSGGYGGISLITGRHGNGLMDVILHPNISNHGIKIRFSQAGYSSDNIVMQWSDLKFIFSALPGKPSWSVDNYDKSLTQWFITDGGVEGNPGGHTLLDWFKFESDGGRNTYRIIHCPSVCSTCGTLCNHIGLSPDAVCLQHLAVLPNNLPALSVKIVPAAAPCVC
;
A
#
# COMPACT_ATOMS: atom_id res chain seq x y z
N MET A 1 -38.31 51.61 -39.79
CA MET A 1 -36.90 51.19 -39.81
C MET A 1 -36.77 49.88 -39.02
N LYS A 2 -36.10 48.88 -39.61
CA LYS A 2 -35.85 47.48 -39.15
C LYS A 2 -37.13 46.61 -39.12
N SER A 3 -37.45 45.75 -40.09
CA SER A 3 -36.75 44.63 -40.75
C SER A 3 -36.43 43.44 -39.84
N SER A 4 -37.22 42.37 -39.97
CA SER A 4 -36.73 40.98 -39.91
C SER A 4 -37.85 40.04 -40.34
N SER A 5 -37.57 39.33 -41.43
CA SER A 5 -38.41 38.37 -42.14
C SER A 5 -38.55 37.05 -41.37
N LEU A 6 -39.76 36.47 -41.35
CA LEU A 6 -39.96 35.06 -41.07
C LEU A 6 -40.39 34.38 -42.38
N ALA A 7 -39.52 33.54 -42.93
CA ALA A 7 -39.83 32.74 -44.11
C ALA A 7 -40.58 31.47 -43.68
N ALA A 8 -41.81 31.32 -44.18
CA ALA A 8 -42.55 30.07 -44.17
C ALA A 8 -41.90 29.09 -45.16
N THR A 9 -41.75 27.83 -44.79
CA THR A 9 -41.31 26.79 -45.74
C THR A 9 -42.34 25.67 -45.78
N THR A 10 -42.80 25.46 -47.00
CA THR A 10 -43.94 24.66 -47.44
C THR A 10 -43.60 23.18 -47.49
N THR A 11 -44.56 22.35 -47.10
CA THR A 11 -44.60 20.90 -47.24
C THR A 11 -44.61 20.48 -48.71
N ALA A 12 -43.83 19.47 -49.08
CA ALA A 12 -44.03 18.72 -50.33
C ALA A 12 -43.68 17.23 -50.11
N LEU A 13 -44.70 16.39 -50.31
CA LEU A 13 -44.64 14.93 -50.39
C LEU A 13 -43.93 14.50 -51.68
N LEU A 14 -42.98 13.57 -51.61
CA LEU A 14 -42.53 12.82 -52.78
C LEU A 14 -42.36 11.34 -52.47
N SER A 15 -42.82 10.58 -53.45
CA SER A 15 -43.18 9.18 -53.54
C SER A 15 -42.01 8.20 -53.39
N PHE A 16 -42.32 7.04 -52.80
CA PHE A 16 -41.50 5.84 -52.76
C PHE A 16 -41.34 5.23 -54.16
N SER A 17 -40.09 5.01 -54.58
CA SER A 17 -39.74 4.05 -55.63
C SER A 17 -38.77 3.03 -55.03
N PHE A 18 -39.22 1.78 -54.99
CA PHE A 18 -38.44 0.61 -54.58
C PHE A 18 -37.46 0.24 -55.70
N THR A 19 -36.17 0.35 -55.45
CA THR A 19 -35.14 -0.36 -56.22
C THR A 19 -34.58 -1.52 -55.42
N LEU A 20 -34.73 -2.70 -56.01
CA LEU A 20 -34.33 -4.01 -55.55
C LEU A 20 -32.79 -4.09 -55.46
N LEU A 21 -32.22 -4.19 -54.26
CA LEU A 21 -30.80 -4.51 -54.07
C LEU A 21 -30.66 -5.96 -53.59
N ALA A 22 -29.89 -6.72 -54.35
CA ALA A 22 -29.73 -8.17 -54.26
C ALA A 22 -29.18 -8.65 -52.91
N LEU A 23 -29.68 -9.82 -52.50
CA LEU A 23 -29.28 -10.57 -51.30
C LEU A 23 -27.78 -10.86 -51.29
N ALA A 24 -27.09 -10.46 -50.22
CA ALA A 24 -25.88 -11.14 -49.76
C ALA A 24 -26.28 -12.15 -48.68
N THR A 25 -26.10 -13.44 -48.99
CA THR A 25 -26.34 -14.54 -48.04
C THR A 25 -25.32 -14.49 -46.92
N ILE A 26 -25.79 -14.20 -45.69
CA ILE A 26 -25.01 -14.34 -44.47
C ILE A 26 -24.84 -15.85 -44.20
N PRO A 27 -23.62 -16.39 -44.07
CA PRO A 27 -23.44 -17.78 -43.69
C PRO A 27 -23.98 -18.00 -42.28
N VAL A 28 -24.94 -18.92 -42.16
CA VAL A 28 -25.44 -19.47 -40.90
C VAL A 28 -24.27 -20.16 -40.22
N ILE A 29 -23.82 -19.62 -39.08
CA ILE A 29 -22.89 -20.30 -38.20
C ILE A 29 -23.65 -21.50 -37.61
N ALA A 30 -23.23 -22.69 -38.01
CA ALA A 30 -23.72 -23.94 -37.44
C ALA A 30 -23.43 -23.94 -35.94
N ASN A 31 -24.49 -24.09 -35.13
CA ASN A 31 -24.37 -24.48 -33.74
C ASN A 31 -23.65 -25.83 -33.70
N SER A 32 -22.43 -25.86 -33.18
CA SER A 32 -21.84 -27.11 -32.70
C SER A 32 -22.30 -27.29 -31.26
N GLU A 33 -23.08 -28.35 -31.06
CA GLU A 33 -23.48 -28.87 -29.76
C GLU A 33 -22.21 -29.13 -28.94
N SER A 34 -22.09 -28.45 -27.80
CA SER A 34 -21.04 -28.81 -26.84
C SER A 34 -21.37 -30.19 -26.29
N GLN A 35 -20.54 -31.16 -26.64
CA GLN A 35 -20.54 -32.49 -26.07
C GLN A 35 -20.24 -32.34 -24.57
N ILE A 36 -21.21 -32.64 -23.72
CA ILE A 36 -20.98 -32.86 -22.29
C ILE A 36 -20.31 -34.23 -22.18
N GLU A 37 -18.98 -34.24 -22.30
CA GLU A 37 -18.18 -35.41 -21.98
C GLU A 37 -18.10 -35.52 -20.45
N ASN A 38 -18.74 -36.56 -19.90
CA ASN A 38 -18.66 -36.94 -18.50
C ASN A 38 -17.22 -37.37 -18.17
N ASN A 39 -16.35 -36.41 -17.85
CA ASN A 39 -15.02 -36.68 -17.35
C ASN A 39 -14.82 -35.98 -16.00
N ALA A 40 -14.88 -36.81 -14.95
CA ALA A 40 -14.36 -36.62 -13.60
C ALA A 40 -14.58 -35.25 -12.92
N ILE A 41 -15.27 -35.27 -11.77
CA ILE A 41 -15.25 -34.19 -10.78
C ILE A 41 -13.78 -33.77 -10.55
N PRO A 42 -13.37 -32.53 -10.88
CA PRO A 42 -12.05 -32.06 -10.49
C PRO A 42 -12.06 -32.03 -8.96
N ASN A 43 -11.27 -32.92 -8.38
CA ASN A 43 -10.87 -32.87 -6.98
C ASN A 43 -10.62 -31.41 -6.56
N CYS A 44 -11.31 -30.94 -5.52
CA CYS A 44 -11.19 -29.61 -4.93
C CYS A 44 -9.80 -29.31 -4.29
N ASN A 45 -8.72 -29.92 -4.78
CA ASN A 45 -7.34 -29.69 -4.34
C ASN A 45 -6.42 -29.10 -5.43
N ALA A 46 -6.97 -28.56 -6.53
CA ALA A 46 -6.17 -27.91 -7.57
C ALA A 46 -6.59 -26.46 -7.81
N TYR A 47 -6.62 -25.65 -6.75
CA TYR A 47 -6.43 -24.21 -6.87
C TYR A 47 -5.39 -23.75 -5.85
N ILE A 48 -4.15 -24.18 -6.05
CA ILE A 48 -3.03 -23.36 -5.57
C ILE A 48 -3.04 -22.17 -6.51
N ALA A 49 -3.68 -21.08 -6.08
CA ALA A 49 -3.37 -19.77 -6.59
C ALA A 49 -1.88 -19.54 -6.30
N THR A 50 -1.03 -19.82 -7.29
CA THR A 50 0.30 -19.23 -7.33
C THR A 50 0.08 -17.73 -7.38
N LYS A 51 0.17 -17.08 -6.23
CA LYS A 51 0.22 -15.62 -6.13
C LYS A 51 1.56 -15.19 -6.72
N GLY A 52 1.66 -15.24 -8.04
CA GLY A 52 2.76 -14.69 -8.83
C GLY A 52 2.69 -13.17 -8.81
N SER A 53 2.85 -12.56 -7.63
CA SER A 53 3.47 -11.25 -7.58
C SER A 53 4.94 -11.54 -7.85
N SER A 54 5.48 -11.03 -8.96
CA SER A 54 6.94 -10.95 -9.12
C SER A 54 7.48 -10.30 -7.84
N GLU A 55 8.11 -11.10 -6.97
CA GLU A 55 8.66 -10.61 -5.71
C GLU A 55 9.77 -9.62 -6.08
N LYS A 56 9.46 -8.33 -6.00
CA LYS A 56 10.42 -7.27 -6.27
C LYS A 56 11.13 -6.92 -4.97
N PRO A 57 12.47 -6.82 -4.97
CA PRO A 57 13.18 -6.29 -3.82
C PRO A 57 12.69 -4.89 -3.47
N VAL A 58 12.70 -4.58 -2.18
CA VAL A 58 12.68 -3.20 -1.71
C VAL A 58 14.09 -2.66 -1.89
N THR A 59 14.22 -1.47 -2.47
CA THR A 59 15.50 -0.79 -2.71
C THR A 59 15.61 0.46 -1.85
N ASP A 60 16.83 0.77 -1.45
CA ASP A 60 17.14 2.02 -0.77
C ASP A 60 17.20 3.20 -1.77
N ILE A 61 17.41 4.40 -1.24
CA ILE A 61 17.63 5.63 -2.02
C ILE A 61 18.71 5.49 -3.10
N ASN A 62 19.73 4.68 -2.86
CA ASN A 62 20.84 4.45 -3.81
C ASN A 62 20.51 3.38 -4.85
N GLY A 63 19.35 2.72 -4.75
CA GLY A 63 18.93 1.62 -5.63
C GLY A 63 19.47 0.25 -5.22
N ASN A 64 20.15 0.14 -4.07
CA ASN A 64 20.62 -1.15 -3.56
C ASN A 64 19.48 -1.88 -2.86
N ALA A 65 19.48 -3.20 -2.91
CA ALA A 65 18.51 -4.01 -2.19
C ALA A 65 18.61 -3.77 -0.66
N VAL A 66 17.45 -3.58 -0.03
CA VAL A 66 17.34 -3.45 1.42
C VAL A 66 17.57 -4.83 2.05
N LYS A 67 18.36 -4.87 3.13
CA LYS A 67 18.78 -6.09 3.82
C LYS A 67 18.29 -6.12 5.27
N THR A 68 17.86 -7.28 5.76
CA THR A 68 17.43 -7.49 7.16
C THR A 68 18.59 -7.35 8.16
N SER A 69 19.83 -7.47 7.70
CA SER A 69 21.04 -7.34 8.53
C SER A 69 21.54 -5.90 8.72
N MET A 70 20.86 -4.90 8.14
CA MET A 70 21.29 -3.50 8.16
C MET A 70 20.25 -2.60 8.81
N ASP A 71 20.73 -1.48 9.35
CA ASP A 71 19.89 -0.41 9.89
C ASP A 71 19.62 0.66 8.84
N TYR A 72 18.40 1.20 8.86
CA TYR A 72 17.93 2.23 7.94
C TYR A 72 17.21 3.35 8.66
N TYR A 73 17.18 4.51 8.05
CA TYR A 73 16.19 5.54 8.31
C TYR A 73 15.03 5.38 7.32
N VAL A 74 13.81 5.48 7.81
CA VAL A 74 12.61 5.57 6.97
C VAL A 74 12.18 7.03 6.98
N ILE A 75 12.20 7.67 5.82
CA ILE A 75 11.93 9.09 5.66
C ILE A 75 10.75 9.32 4.71
N PRO A 76 9.93 10.36 4.89
CA PRO A 76 8.93 10.74 3.90
C PRO A 76 9.58 10.99 2.54
N ALA A 77 8.99 10.46 1.46
CA ALA A 77 9.52 10.68 0.11
C ALA A 77 9.50 12.16 -0.30
N ASN A 78 8.53 12.90 0.25
CA ASN A 78 8.21 14.29 -0.05
C ASN A 78 8.68 15.24 1.07
N ALA A 79 9.77 14.90 1.76
CA ALA A 79 10.21 15.61 2.96
C ALA A 79 10.53 17.10 2.69
N LYS A 80 11.13 17.45 1.54
CA LYS A 80 11.56 18.82 1.20
C LYS A 80 10.64 19.47 0.15
N GLY A 81 9.84 20.45 0.58
CA GLY A 81 9.24 21.45 -0.30
C GLY A 81 7.94 21.07 -1.01
N ASP A 82 7.36 19.91 -0.71
CA ASP A 82 6.11 19.49 -1.32
C ASP A 82 4.87 19.97 -0.55
N VAL A 83 3.82 20.32 -1.31
CA VAL A 83 2.51 20.76 -0.82
C VAL A 83 1.69 19.54 -0.39
N GLY A 84 2.06 18.91 0.73
CA GLY A 84 1.39 17.72 1.25
C GLY A 84 1.55 17.58 2.75
N ARG A 85 0.72 16.76 3.40
CA ARG A 85 0.71 16.61 4.87
C ARG A 85 2.03 16.12 5.48
N SER A 86 2.86 15.43 4.69
CA SER A 86 4.20 14.97 5.10
C SER A 86 5.33 15.95 4.76
N GLY A 87 5.04 17.05 4.05
CA GLY A 87 6.01 18.07 3.71
C GLY A 87 6.49 18.83 4.95
N GLY A 88 7.80 19.02 5.07
CA GLY A 88 8.41 19.73 6.21
C GLY A 88 8.74 18.84 7.42
N TYR A 89 8.48 17.54 7.36
CA TYR A 89 8.80 16.59 8.42
C TYR A 89 10.04 15.75 8.10
N GLY A 90 10.71 15.30 9.15
CA GLY A 90 11.85 14.39 9.10
C GLY A 90 11.41 12.93 9.06
N GLY A 91 12.34 12.03 9.40
CA GLY A 91 12.07 10.59 9.41
C GLY A 91 11.23 10.12 10.60
N ILE A 92 11.03 8.80 10.67
CA ILE A 92 10.26 8.16 11.74
C ILE A 92 10.89 8.43 13.11
N SER A 93 10.08 8.86 14.07
CA SER A 93 10.46 9.03 15.47
C SER A 93 9.39 8.47 16.41
N LEU A 94 9.66 8.53 17.70
CA LEU A 94 8.71 8.22 18.76
C LEU A 94 8.35 9.48 19.55
N ILE A 95 7.16 9.47 20.13
CA ILE A 95 6.74 10.41 21.18
C ILE A 95 5.94 9.68 22.25
N THR A 96 5.88 10.25 23.45
CA THR A 96 5.04 9.78 24.56
C THR A 96 3.63 9.44 24.07
N GLY A 97 3.19 8.20 24.33
CA GLY A 97 1.90 7.71 23.87
C GLY A 97 0.71 8.40 24.52
N ARG A 98 -0.42 8.37 23.82
CA ARG A 98 -1.68 9.06 24.18
C ARG A 98 -2.31 8.64 25.51
N HIS A 99 -2.09 7.41 25.98
CA HIS A 99 -2.89 6.79 27.06
C HIS A 99 -2.12 6.44 28.33
N GLY A 100 -0.85 6.86 28.46
CA GLY A 100 -0.05 6.64 29.68
C GLY A 100 0.23 5.17 30.01
N ASN A 101 0.08 4.27 29.04
CA ASN A 101 0.33 2.82 29.15
C ASN A 101 1.82 2.44 29.01
N GLY A 102 2.71 3.43 28.90
CA GLY A 102 4.15 3.24 28.69
C GLY A 102 4.54 2.96 27.24
N LEU A 103 3.58 2.79 26.33
CA LEU A 103 3.86 2.71 24.89
C LEU A 103 4.11 4.12 24.33
N MET A 104 4.96 4.19 23.32
CA MET A 104 5.24 5.39 22.56
C MET A 104 4.51 5.32 21.21
N ASP A 105 3.98 6.45 20.78
CA ASP A 105 3.37 6.57 19.45
C ASP A 105 4.45 6.81 18.40
N VAL A 106 4.28 6.17 17.23
CA VAL A 106 5.14 6.38 16.07
C VAL A 106 4.69 7.63 15.33
N ILE A 107 5.63 8.54 15.08
CA ILE A 107 5.39 9.84 14.43
C ILE A 107 6.39 10.12 13.32
N LEU A 108 6.13 11.12 12.48
CA LEU A 108 7.21 11.82 11.77
C LEU A 108 7.85 12.86 12.68
N HIS A 109 9.18 12.95 12.64
CA HIS A 109 9.92 13.94 13.40
C HIS A 109 9.59 15.37 12.89
N PRO A 110 9.32 16.36 13.75
CA PRO A 110 8.92 17.71 13.32
C PRO A 110 10.04 18.49 12.62
N ASN A 111 11.30 18.17 12.90
CA ASN A 111 12.45 18.74 12.20
C ASN A 111 12.80 17.90 10.96
N ILE A 112 12.63 18.49 9.77
CA ILE A 112 12.97 17.94 8.45
C ILE A 112 14.41 17.40 8.32
N SER A 113 15.37 18.02 9.01
CA SER A 113 16.77 17.63 8.96
C SER A 113 17.08 16.42 9.85
N ASN A 114 16.14 15.98 10.67
CA ASN A 114 16.30 14.80 11.49
C ASN A 114 15.80 13.56 10.74
N HIS A 115 16.69 12.61 10.49
CA HIS A 115 16.34 11.35 9.83
C HIS A 115 15.56 10.38 10.73
N GLY A 116 15.40 10.69 12.01
CA GLY A 116 14.62 9.90 12.94
C GLY A 116 15.43 8.78 13.61
N ILE A 117 14.73 7.74 14.04
CA ILE A 117 15.28 6.58 14.74
C ILE A 117 15.59 5.48 13.72
N LYS A 118 16.72 4.78 13.92
CA LYS A 118 17.12 3.67 13.06
C LYS A 118 16.14 2.50 13.20
N ILE A 119 15.75 1.95 12.06
CA ILE A 119 14.86 0.80 11.92
C ILE A 119 15.61 -0.34 11.24
N ARG A 120 15.45 -1.54 11.78
CA ARG A 120 15.88 -2.80 11.17
C ARG A 120 14.66 -3.64 10.82
N PHE A 121 14.72 -4.30 9.67
CA PHE A 121 13.62 -5.13 9.17
C PHE A 121 13.85 -6.59 9.54
N SER A 122 12.80 -7.27 10.00
CA SER A 122 12.78 -8.73 10.17
C SER A 122 11.62 -9.32 9.37
N GLN A 123 11.88 -10.35 8.57
CA GLN A 123 10.88 -10.98 7.71
C GLN A 123 10.31 -12.26 8.35
N ALA A 124 9.01 -12.53 8.19
CA ALA A 124 8.34 -13.69 8.77
C ALA A 124 8.83 -15.05 8.21
N GLY A 125 9.49 -15.03 7.05
CA GLY A 125 10.04 -16.21 6.38
C GLY A 125 11.52 -16.04 6.05
N TYR A 126 12.13 -17.11 5.55
CA TYR A 126 13.53 -17.11 5.14
C TYR A 126 13.71 -16.43 3.78
N SER A 127 14.61 -15.46 3.73
CA SER A 127 15.21 -14.94 2.51
C SER A 127 16.67 -15.38 2.53
N SER A 128 17.10 -16.22 1.57
CA SER A 128 18.47 -16.76 1.50
C SER A 128 19.52 -15.65 1.49
N ASP A 129 19.15 -14.50 0.95
CA ASP A 129 20.06 -13.38 0.70
C ASP A 129 19.88 -12.24 1.72
N ASN A 130 19.05 -12.46 2.75
CA ASN A 130 18.64 -11.44 3.71
C ASN A 130 18.00 -10.21 3.06
N ILE A 131 17.46 -10.35 1.85
CA ILE A 131 16.84 -9.25 1.10
C ILE A 131 15.38 -9.09 1.54
N VAL A 132 14.99 -7.84 1.79
CA VAL A 132 13.61 -7.45 2.06
C VAL A 132 12.83 -7.38 0.75
N MET A 133 11.77 -8.18 0.65
CA MET A 133 10.91 -8.24 -0.54
C MET A 133 9.66 -7.39 -0.35
N GLN A 134 9.19 -6.76 -1.42
CA GLN A 134 7.87 -6.11 -1.42
C GLN A 134 6.78 -7.15 -1.13
N TRP A 135 5.70 -6.72 -0.48
CA TRP A 135 4.59 -7.57 -0.06
C TRP A 135 4.91 -8.73 0.91
N SER A 136 6.15 -8.84 1.39
CA SER A 136 6.50 -9.76 2.47
C SER A 136 6.09 -9.19 3.83
N ASP A 137 5.70 -10.07 4.76
CA ASP A 137 5.39 -9.69 6.14
C ASP A 137 6.69 -9.34 6.89
N LEU A 138 6.77 -8.09 7.34
CA LEU A 138 7.93 -7.48 7.97
C LEU A 138 7.58 -6.91 9.36
N LYS A 139 8.51 -7.02 10.28
CA LYS A 139 8.56 -6.20 11.50
C LYS A 139 9.48 -5.01 11.29
N PHE A 140 9.05 -3.86 11.78
CA PHE A 140 9.86 -2.64 11.85
C PHE A 140 10.41 -2.46 13.26
N ILE A 141 11.68 -2.81 13.46
CA ILE A 141 12.31 -2.86 14.77
C ILE A 141 13.12 -1.59 15.00
N PHE A 142 12.86 -0.85 16.07
CA PHE A 142 13.68 0.29 16.48
C PHE A 142 15.02 -0.19 17.05
N SER A 143 15.99 -0.43 16.16
CA SER A 143 17.22 -1.16 16.48
C SER A 143 18.17 -0.40 17.40
N ALA A 144 18.06 0.93 17.42
CA ALA A 144 18.85 1.84 18.25
C ALA A 144 18.30 2.00 19.68
N LEU A 145 17.11 1.47 19.99
CA LEU A 145 16.50 1.60 21.32
C LEU A 145 16.78 0.38 22.21
N PRO A 146 16.88 0.57 23.54
CA PRO A 146 16.90 -0.53 24.50
C PRO A 146 15.66 -1.43 24.32
N GLY A 147 15.83 -2.75 24.46
CA GLY A 147 14.73 -3.71 24.28
C GLY A 147 14.29 -3.93 22.83
N LYS A 148 14.77 -3.12 21.87
CA LYS A 148 14.48 -3.23 20.43
C LYS A 148 12.98 -3.42 20.14
N PRO A 149 12.11 -2.52 20.63
CA PRO A 149 10.68 -2.61 20.35
C PRO A 149 10.41 -2.57 18.85
N SER A 150 9.35 -3.23 18.41
CA SER A 150 8.89 -3.14 17.03
C SER A 150 7.59 -2.36 16.91
N TRP A 151 7.29 -1.93 15.69
CA TRP A 151 6.00 -1.34 15.41
C TRP A 151 4.87 -2.34 15.70
N SER A 152 3.74 -1.82 16.16
CA SER A 152 2.49 -2.55 16.30
C SER A 152 1.30 -1.62 16.07
N VAL A 153 0.24 -2.14 15.48
CA VAL A 153 -1.05 -1.46 15.45
C VAL A 153 -1.68 -1.55 16.85
N ASP A 154 -1.90 -0.41 17.48
CA ASP A 154 -2.53 -0.33 18.80
C ASP A 154 -4.05 -0.56 18.71
N ASN A 155 -4.68 -0.74 19.86
CA ASN A 155 -6.13 -0.79 19.97
C ASN A 155 -6.78 0.46 19.37
N TYR A 156 -7.98 0.29 18.83
CA TYR A 156 -8.74 1.39 18.25
C TYR A 156 -8.98 2.49 19.29
N ASP A 157 -8.48 3.68 18.99
CA ASP A 157 -8.73 4.86 19.79
C ASP A 157 -10.12 5.41 19.43
N LYS A 158 -11.09 5.19 20.32
CA LYS A 158 -12.47 5.66 20.10
C LYS A 158 -12.59 7.18 20.10
N SER A 159 -11.69 7.89 20.80
CA SER A 159 -11.75 9.34 20.94
C SER A 159 -11.24 10.05 19.68
N LEU A 160 -10.24 9.46 19.03
CA LEU A 160 -9.62 9.96 17.80
C LEU A 160 -10.05 9.17 16.56
N THR A 161 -10.93 8.18 16.73
CA THR A 161 -11.48 7.32 15.67
C THR A 161 -10.43 6.65 14.78
N GLN A 162 -9.34 6.17 15.39
CA GLN A 162 -8.15 5.80 14.63
C GLN A 162 -7.38 4.64 15.27
N TRP A 163 -6.84 3.75 14.41
CA TRP A 163 -5.86 2.73 14.77
C TRP A 163 -4.46 3.32 14.60
N PHE A 164 -3.77 3.60 15.69
CA PHE A 164 -2.44 4.21 15.65
C PHE A 164 -1.33 3.17 15.65
N ILE A 165 -0.15 3.60 15.21
CA ILE A 165 1.05 2.78 15.27
C ILE A 165 1.85 3.15 16.52
N THR A 166 2.25 2.14 17.29
CA THR A 166 3.04 2.28 18.52
C THR A 166 4.29 1.40 18.46
N ASP A 167 5.15 1.51 19.48
CA ASP A 167 6.33 0.66 19.69
C ASP A 167 6.05 -0.62 20.52
N GLY A 168 4.78 -1.01 20.68
CA GLY A 168 4.38 -2.14 21.52
C GLY A 168 4.65 -3.54 20.95
N GLY A 169 5.23 -3.64 19.76
CA GLY A 169 5.44 -4.92 19.08
C GLY A 169 6.66 -5.68 19.60
N VAL A 170 6.63 -7.00 19.43
CA VAL A 170 7.70 -7.91 19.87
C VAL A 170 8.43 -8.54 18.68
N GLU A 171 9.72 -8.89 18.82
CA GLU A 171 10.47 -9.55 17.74
C GLU A 171 10.02 -11.03 17.56
N GLY A 172 9.99 -11.50 16.31
CA GLY A 172 9.70 -12.91 15.97
C GLY A 172 8.22 -13.35 16.02
N ASN A 173 8.00 -14.66 16.18
CA ASN A 173 6.71 -15.32 16.34
C ASN A 173 5.62 -15.02 15.28
N PRO A 174 5.85 -15.27 13.98
CA PRO A 174 4.80 -15.12 12.96
C PRO A 174 3.55 -15.94 13.29
N GLY A 175 2.39 -15.28 13.36
CA GLY A 175 1.12 -15.94 13.65
C GLY A 175 0.08 -14.98 14.20
N GLY A 176 -1.05 -15.54 14.66
CA GLY A 176 -2.16 -14.75 15.19
C GLY A 176 -1.81 -13.90 16.42
N HIS A 177 -0.87 -14.36 17.26
CA HIS A 177 -0.47 -13.64 18.48
C HIS A 177 0.32 -12.35 18.23
N THR A 178 0.96 -12.22 17.07
CA THR A 178 1.74 -11.04 16.69
C THR A 178 1.15 -10.34 15.47
N LEU A 179 -0.10 -10.64 15.12
CA LEU A 179 -0.76 -10.23 13.89
C LEU A 179 -0.64 -8.73 13.61
N LEU A 180 -0.78 -7.91 14.66
CA LEU A 180 -0.74 -6.44 14.62
C LEU A 180 0.65 -5.84 14.42
N ASP A 181 1.71 -6.65 14.53
CA ASP A 181 3.10 -6.21 14.43
C ASP A 181 3.68 -6.32 13.01
N TRP A 182 2.90 -6.84 12.06
CA TRP A 182 3.36 -7.15 10.72
C TRP A 182 2.89 -6.12 9.70
N PHE A 183 3.84 -5.67 8.91
CA PHE A 183 3.69 -4.64 7.89
C PHE A 183 4.33 -5.07 6.59
N LYS A 184 4.05 -4.35 5.51
CA LYS A 184 4.54 -4.61 4.16
C LYS A 184 4.96 -3.32 3.50
N PHE A 185 5.91 -3.42 2.59
CA PHE A 185 6.17 -2.38 1.61
C PHE A 185 5.48 -2.72 0.29
N GLU A 186 4.87 -1.71 -0.32
CA GLU A 186 4.39 -1.75 -1.69
C GLU A 186 4.94 -0.53 -2.42
N SER A 187 5.39 -0.70 -3.67
CA SER A 187 5.75 0.44 -4.51
C SER A 187 4.57 1.40 -4.66
N ASP A 188 4.82 2.69 -4.50
CA ASP A 188 3.81 3.74 -4.70
C ASP A 188 3.85 4.35 -6.12
N GLY A 189 4.58 3.72 -7.04
CA GLY A 189 4.74 4.17 -8.42
C GLY A 189 5.89 5.16 -8.64
N GLY A 190 6.52 5.69 -7.59
CA GLY A 190 7.72 6.52 -7.71
C GLY A 190 9.03 5.72 -7.68
N ARG A 191 10.16 6.42 -7.88
CA ARG A 191 11.49 5.81 -7.91
C ARG A 191 12.01 5.56 -6.49
N ASN A 192 12.20 4.29 -6.14
CA ASN A 192 12.66 3.84 -4.81
C ASN A 192 11.76 4.39 -3.69
N THR A 193 10.46 4.53 -3.97
CA THR A 193 9.46 5.02 -3.03
C THR A 193 8.40 3.96 -2.79
N TYR A 194 7.92 3.92 -1.56
CA TYR A 194 7.04 2.87 -1.07
C TYR A 194 5.95 3.46 -0.19
N ARG A 195 4.79 2.84 -0.21
CA ARG A 195 3.81 2.97 0.87
C ARG A 195 3.94 1.80 1.83
N ILE A 196 3.68 2.07 3.11
CA ILE A 196 3.65 1.05 4.16
C ILE A 196 2.22 0.54 4.30
N ILE A 197 2.05 -0.76 4.47
CA ILE A 197 0.74 -1.42 4.56
C ILE A 197 0.71 -2.31 5.77
N HIS A 198 -0.38 -2.26 6.52
CA HIS A 198 -0.72 -3.29 7.48
C HIS A 198 -1.81 -4.17 6.86
N CYS A 199 -1.38 -5.33 6.34
CA CYS A 199 -2.23 -6.37 5.77
C CYS A 199 -1.53 -7.73 5.94
N PRO A 200 -1.49 -8.23 7.18
CA PRO A 200 -0.63 -9.35 7.53
C PRO A 200 -1.10 -10.66 6.87
N SER A 201 -0.16 -11.51 6.48
CA SER A 201 -0.46 -12.85 5.94
C SER A 201 0.15 -13.98 6.76
N VAL A 202 0.69 -13.66 7.94
CA VAL A 202 1.26 -14.63 8.89
C VAL A 202 0.22 -15.54 9.56
N CYS A 203 -1.08 -15.22 9.43
CA CYS A 203 -2.19 -16.05 9.88
C CYS A 203 -3.30 -16.03 8.84
N SER A 204 -3.50 -17.13 8.11
CA SER A 204 -4.46 -17.21 7.00
C SER A 204 -5.93 -17.23 7.45
N THR A 205 -6.19 -17.64 8.69
CA THR A 205 -7.56 -17.74 9.25
C THR A 205 -7.94 -16.53 10.11
N CYS A 206 -7.00 -15.62 10.38
CA CYS A 206 -7.25 -14.46 11.23
C CYS A 206 -7.92 -13.33 10.44
N GLY A 207 -8.98 -12.73 10.99
CA GLY A 207 -9.48 -11.45 10.51
C GLY A 207 -8.52 -10.33 10.92
N THR A 208 -8.17 -9.45 9.97
CA THR A 208 -7.24 -8.34 10.22
C THR A 208 -7.62 -7.11 9.41
N LEU A 209 -7.09 -5.97 9.82
CA LEU A 209 -7.06 -4.77 8.99
C LEU A 209 -6.16 -5.03 7.77
N CYS A 210 -6.54 -4.45 6.61
CA CYS A 210 -5.77 -4.58 5.37
C CYS A 210 -5.73 -3.23 4.65
N ASN A 211 -5.08 -2.24 5.27
CA ASN A 211 -5.01 -0.87 4.75
C ASN A 211 -3.59 -0.32 4.82
N HIS A 212 -3.38 0.80 4.14
CA HIS A 212 -2.11 1.50 4.17
C HIS A 212 -1.94 2.33 5.46
N ILE A 213 -0.69 2.62 5.78
CA ILE A 213 -0.31 3.53 6.87
C ILE A 213 -0.18 4.94 6.31
N GLY A 214 -0.67 5.92 7.06
CA GLY A 214 -0.53 7.33 6.73
C GLY A 214 -0.50 8.19 7.99
N LEU A 215 -0.64 9.50 7.78
CA LEU A 215 -0.66 10.47 8.86
C LEU A 215 -2.09 10.68 9.37
N SER A 216 -2.28 10.59 10.68
CA SER A 216 -3.59 10.78 11.31
C SER A 216 -4.14 12.17 10.98
N PRO A 217 -5.39 12.28 10.48
CA PRO A 217 -5.99 13.55 10.10
C PRO A 217 -6.28 14.48 11.29
N ASP A 218 -6.45 13.90 12.48
CA ASP A 218 -6.92 14.59 13.69
C ASP A 218 -5.78 14.93 14.67
N ALA A 219 -4.53 14.63 14.31
CA ALA A 219 -3.38 14.96 15.12
C ALA A 219 -2.98 16.43 14.90
N VAL A 220 -3.44 17.30 15.79
CA VAL A 220 -3.45 18.77 15.64
C VAL A 220 -2.05 19.40 15.58
N CYS A 221 -0.98 18.72 16.02
CA CYS A 221 0.40 19.25 15.98
C CYS A 221 1.51 18.21 15.68
N LEU A 222 1.22 16.92 15.82
CA LEU A 222 2.22 15.85 15.68
C LEU A 222 1.75 14.87 14.62
N GLN A 223 2.64 14.47 13.72
CA GLN A 223 2.26 13.60 12.61
C GLN A 223 2.28 12.14 13.04
N HIS A 224 1.27 11.75 13.83
CA HIS A 224 1.08 10.37 14.28
C HIS A 224 0.79 9.46 13.09
N LEU A 225 1.45 8.31 13.06
CA LEU A 225 1.18 7.28 12.07
C LEU A 225 -0.03 6.45 12.49
N ALA A 226 -0.83 6.11 11.49
CA ALA A 226 -2.07 5.38 11.72
C ALA A 226 -2.48 4.56 10.49
N VAL A 227 -3.27 3.52 10.71
CA VAL A 227 -3.90 2.71 9.65
C VAL A 227 -5.08 3.49 9.07
N LEU A 228 -4.96 3.98 7.85
CA LEU A 228 -5.97 4.87 7.27
C LEU A 228 -7.02 4.11 6.44
N PRO A 229 -8.25 4.62 6.31
CA PRO A 229 -9.19 4.15 5.31
C PRO A 229 -8.68 4.41 3.88
N ASN A 230 -9.09 3.59 2.92
CA ASN A 230 -8.58 3.61 1.54
C ASN A 230 -8.83 4.91 0.76
N ASN A 231 -9.75 5.75 1.22
CA ASN A 231 -10.03 7.06 0.63
C ASN A 231 -9.07 8.17 1.11
N LEU A 232 -8.23 7.90 2.11
CA LEU A 232 -7.19 8.82 2.56
C LEU A 232 -5.84 8.46 1.91
N PRO A 233 -4.90 9.42 1.84
CA PRO A 233 -3.61 9.19 1.22
C PRO A 233 -2.65 8.41 2.13
N ALA A 234 -1.94 7.44 1.55
CA ALA A 234 -0.85 6.75 2.22
C ALA A 234 0.36 7.65 2.43
N LEU A 235 1.14 7.36 3.48
CA LEU A 235 2.46 7.94 3.64
C LEU A 235 3.43 7.25 2.67
N SER A 236 3.89 8.02 1.68
CA SER A 236 5.00 7.63 0.80
C SER A 236 6.34 7.84 1.51
N VAL A 237 7.20 6.83 1.48
CA VAL A 237 8.50 6.81 2.15
C VAL A 237 9.64 6.38 1.24
N LYS A 238 10.85 6.81 1.60
CA LYS A 238 12.13 6.30 1.10
C LYS A 238 12.90 5.64 2.23
N ILE A 239 13.71 4.66 1.86
CA ILE A 239 14.58 3.93 2.79
C ILE A 239 16.01 4.41 2.58
N VAL A 240 16.66 4.85 3.65
CA VAL A 240 18.00 5.44 3.62
C VAL A 240 18.92 4.61 4.50
N PRO A 241 20.06 4.09 4.00
CA PRO A 241 21.01 3.36 4.82
C PRO A 241 21.49 4.21 6.00
N ALA A 242 21.50 3.65 7.21
CA ALA A 242 21.95 4.36 8.40
C ALA A 242 23.47 4.32 8.59
N ALA A 243 24.16 3.44 7.87
CA ALA A 243 25.61 3.48 7.72
C ALA A 243 25.96 4.42 6.55
N ALA A 244 26.99 5.25 6.72
CA ALA A 244 27.59 5.92 5.58
C ALA A 244 28.06 4.86 4.58
N PRO A 245 27.93 5.07 3.26
CA PRO A 245 28.64 4.23 2.31
C PRO A 245 30.12 4.28 2.71
N CYS A 246 30.73 3.12 2.97
CA CYS A 246 32.18 3.05 3.09
C CYS A 246 32.73 3.59 1.76
N VAL A 247 33.24 4.82 1.77
CA VAL A 247 34.01 5.37 0.66
C VAL A 247 35.39 4.75 0.81
N CYS A 248 35.62 3.68 0.07
CA CYS A 248 36.95 3.10 -0.10
C CYS A 248 37.81 4.06 -0.95
#